data_AF-A0A319E5L1-F1
#
_entry.id   AF-A0A319E5L1-F1
#
_cell.length_a   1.000
_cell.length_b   1.000
_cell.length_c   1.000
_cell.angle_alpha   90.00
_cell.angle_beta   90.00
_cell.angle_gamma   90.00
#
_symmetry.space_group_name_H-M   'P 1'
#
loop_
_entity.id
_entity.type
_entity.pdbx_description
1 polymer ?
#
loop_
_entity_poly.entity_id
_entity_poly.type
_entity_poly.pdbx_seq_one_letter_code
_entity_poly.pdbx_strand_id
1 'polypeptide(L)'
;MKGSAVATALTLGASTVLAAPSIQARDDVTAITVKGNAFFKGDDRFYIRGVDYQPGGSSKLADPIADADGCKRDIKKFTELGLNTIRVYSVDNSQDHDECMNALADAGIYLVLDVNTPKYSLNRADPAPSYNDVYLQYIFATIDKFANYKNTLAFFSGNEVINDGPSSKAAPYVKAVTRDLRQYIRSRNYREIPVGYSAADIDTNRLQMAEYMNCGTDDERSDFFAFNDYSWCDPSSFTTSGWDQKVKNFTGYGLPLFLSEYGCNTNKREFEEVSALYNTEMTGVYSGGLVYEYSQEASDYGLVEISGNDVKTLADYDALKSAFSKTSNPQGDGGYNKTGGANPCPAKDSPNWDVDGDSLPAIPEPAKKYMTQGAGKAPGFSGSGSMNAGTASTSTATPGSGSATSSSSSSGSGSSGTSTGSAGAAAGLQAPALTMTPVLVGLVTVLSTMFGAGLILV
;
A
#
# COMPACT_ATOMS: atom_id res chain seq x y z
N MET A 1 -33.62 -77.06 17.12
CA MET A 1 -32.48 -76.11 17.01
C MET A 1 -32.35 -75.74 15.54
N LYS A 2 -32.71 -74.50 15.17
CA LYS A 2 -32.54 -73.95 13.82
C LYS A 2 -31.40 -72.95 13.89
N GLY A 3 -30.30 -73.20 13.18
CA GLY A 3 -29.17 -72.27 13.04
C GLY A 3 -29.11 -71.75 11.61
N SER A 4 -29.34 -70.45 11.44
CA SER A 4 -29.09 -69.73 10.19
C SER A 4 -27.71 -69.09 10.27
N ALA A 5 -26.82 -69.42 9.32
CA ALA A 5 -25.56 -68.72 9.12
C ALA A 5 -25.79 -67.58 8.11
N VAL A 6 -25.52 -66.34 8.54
CA VAL A 6 -25.59 -65.13 7.71
C VAL A 6 -24.18 -64.85 7.19
N ALA A 7 -24.04 -64.76 5.87
CA ALA A 7 -22.81 -64.35 5.19
C ALA A 7 -22.69 -62.82 5.22
N THR A 8 -21.59 -62.31 5.78
CA THR A 8 -21.26 -60.87 5.77
C THR A 8 -20.34 -60.59 4.57
N ALA A 9 -20.86 -59.93 3.54
CA ALA A 9 -20.05 -59.39 2.45
C ALA A 9 -19.49 -58.02 2.86
N LEU A 10 -18.16 -57.93 2.98
CA LEU A 10 -17.44 -56.66 3.13
C LEU A 10 -17.28 -56.02 1.75
N THR A 11 -18.03 -54.95 1.48
CA THR A 11 -17.81 -54.05 0.34
C THR A 11 -16.82 -52.95 0.76
N LEU A 12 -15.57 -53.04 0.31
CA LEU A 12 -14.63 -51.91 0.35
C LEU A 12 -15.02 -50.89 -0.73
N GLY A 13 -15.70 -49.82 -0.33
CA GLY A 13 -15.90 -48.64 -1.18
C GLY A 13 -14.62 -47.81 -1.22
N ALA A 14 -13.89 -47.84 -2.33
CA ALA A 14 -12.82 -46.91 -2.60
C ALA A 14 -13.42 -45.55 -2.99
N SER A 15 -13.49 -44.61 -2.04
CA SER A 15 -13.83 -43.22 -2.32
C SER A 15 -12.64 -42.53 -2.97
N THR A 16 -12.59 -42.54 -4.30
CA THR A 16 -11.68 -41.66 -5.06
C THR A 16 -12.20 -40.23 -4.95
N VAL A 17 -11.64 -39.44 -4.04
CA VAL A 17 -11.79 -37.99 -4.03
C VAL A 17 -11.02 -37.48 -5.25
N LEU A 18 -11.75 -37.16 -6.32
CA LEU A 18 -11.20 -36.41 -7.45
C LEU A 18 -10.81 -35.02 -6.93
N ALA A 19 -9.53 -34.81 -6.65
CA ALA A 19 -9.00 -33.48 -6.44
C ALA A 19 -9.20 -32.70 -7.75
N ALA A 20 -10.08 -31.69 -7.73
CA ALA A 20 -10.15 -30.73 -8.82
C ALA A 20 -8.75 -30.12 -9.00
N PRO A 21 -8.26 -29.93 -10.24
CA PRO A 21 -7.00 -29.26 -10.46
C PRO A 21 -7.08 -27.86 -9.84
N SER A 22 -6.28 -27.61 -8.81
CA SER A 22 -6.11 -26.27 -8.25
C SER A 22 -5.41 -25.41 -9.30
N ILE A 23 -6.05 -24.35 -9.77
CA ILE A 23 -5.40 -23.39 -10.66
C ILE A 23 -4.34 -22.69 -9.81
N GLN A 24 -3.06 -22.86 -10.12
CA GLN A 24 -2.00 -22.22 -9.36
C GLN A 24 -1.74 -20.81 -9.88
N ALA A 25 -1.31 -19.92 -8.98
CA ALA A 25 -0.82 -18.60 -9.35
C ALA A 25 0.35 -18.70 -10.36
N ARG A 26 0.38 -17.76 -11.30
CA ARG A 26 1.38 -17.75 -12.39
C ARG A 26 2.77 -17.34 -11.92
N ASP A 27 3.77 -18.15 -12.27
CA ASP A 27 5.16 -17.95 -11.89
C ASP A 27 5.97 -17.10 -12.88
N ASP A 28 5.52 -16.98 -14.12
CA ASP A 28 6.13 -16.24 -15.23
C ASP A 28 5.88 -14.72 -15.19
N VAL A 29 5.08 -14.25 -14.23
CA VAL A 29 4.80 -12.83 -14.01
C VAL A 29 5.93 -12.18 -13.21
N THR A 30 6.55 -11.14 -13.76
CA THR A 30 7.49 -10.29 -13.00
C THR A 30 6.73 -9.44 -12.00
N ALA A 31 6.97 -9.63 -10.71
CA ALA A 31 6.38 -8.79 -9.67
C ALA A 31 6.90 -7.34 -9.75
N ILE A 32 6.05 -6.38 -9.39
CA ILE A 32 6.47 -4.99 -9.24
C ILE A 32 7.21 -4.83 -7.91
N THR A 33 8.30 -4.06 -7.96
CA THR A 33 9.18 -3.77 -6.81
C THR A 33 9.34 -2.26 -6.64
N VAL A 34 9.81 -1.82 -5.48
CA VAL A 34 10.10 -0.41 -5.19
C VAL A 34 11.61 -0.17 -5.22
N LYS A 35 12.05 0.88 -5.91
CA LYS A 35 13.43 1.41 -5.84
C LYS A 35 13.35 2.93 -5.70
N GLY A 36 13.96 3.47 -4.64
CA GLY A 36 13.81 4.90 -4.32
C GLY A 36 12.33 5.30 -4.19
N ASN A 37 11.92 6.37 -4.88
CA ASN A 37 10.52 6.81 -4.92
C ASN A 37 9.71 6.28 -6.12
N ALA A 38 10.01 5.08 -6.62
CA ALA A 38 9.42 4.58 -7.87
C ALA A 38 9.17 3.07 -7.90
N PHE A 39 8.19 2.68 -8.73
CA PHE A 39 7.89 1.28 -9.02
C PHE A 39 8.65 0.75 -10.24
N PHE A 40 9.04 -0.52 -10.20
CA PHE A 40 9.81 -1.18 -11.26
C PHE A 40 9.29 -2.57 -11.56
N LYS A 41 9.20 -2.91 -12.85
CA LYS A 41 9.02 -4.27 -13.34
C LYS A 41 10.39 -4.80 -13.79
N GLY A 42 11.08 -5.51 -12.90
CA GLY A 42 12.50 -5.83 -13.09
C GLY A 42 13.34 -4.55 -13.01
N ASP A 43 13.96 -4.16 -14.13
CA ASP A 43 14.75 -2.92 -14.24
C ASP A 43 14.01 -1.80 -14.97
N ASP A 44 12.85 -2.08 -15.55
CA ASP A 44 12.06 -1.10 -16.28
C ASP A 44 11.19 -0.29 -15.31
N ARG A 45 11.16 1.03 -15.51
CA ARG A 45 10.27 1.91 -14.74
C ARG A 45 8.82 1.53 -15.02
N PHE A 46 8.07 1.27 -13.94
CA PHE A 46 6.65 0.98 -14.01
C PHE A 46 5.83 2.23 -13.70
N TYR A 47 5.04 2.66 -14.68
CA TYR A 47 4.03 3.71 -14.51
C TYR A 47 2.66 3.06 -14.48
N ILE A 48 1.90 3.31 -13.41
CA ILE A 48 0.53 2.85 -13.26
C ILE A 48 -0.33 3.58 -14.29
N ARG A 49 -0.96 2.81 -15.18
CA ARG A 49 -2.03 3.23 -16.11
C ARG A 49 -3.24 2.37 -15.81
N GLY A 50 -4.14 2.88 -15.00
CA GLY A 50 -5.21 2.06 -14.47
C GLY A 50 -6.57 2.71 -14.37
N VAL A 51 -7.50 1.91 -13.88
CA VAL A 51 -8.87 2.31 -13.55
C VAL A 51 -9.26 1.68 -12.23
N ASP A 52 -10.16 2.33 -11.51
CA ASP A 52 -10.81 1.73 -10.36
C ASP A 52 -11.92 0.79 -10.83
N TYR A 53 -11.91 -0.44 -10.34
CA TYR A 53 -12.76 -1.54 -10.79
C TYR A 53 -13.54 -2.15 -9.63
N GLN A 54 -14.73 -1.59 -9.38
CA GLN A 54 -15.65 -2.09 -8.35
C GLN A 54 -17.12 -2.00 -8.82
N PRO A 55 -17.53 -2.79 -9.83
CA PRO A 55 -18.92 -2.83 -10.29
C PRO A 55 -19.96 -2.94 -9.16
N GLY A 56 -20.94 -2.02 -9.16
CA GLY A 56 -21.93 -1.85 -8.09
C GLY A 56 -21.56 -0.79 -7.05
N GLY A 57 -20.32 -0.29 -7.09
CA GLY A 57 -19.79 0.78 -6.24
C GLY A 57 -20.06 0.58 -4.76
N SER A 58 -20.26 1.68 -4.03
CA SER A 58 -20.62 1.67 -2.61
C SER A 58 -22.03 1.12 -2.33
N SER A 59 -22.90 1.08 -3.35
CA SER A 59 -24.30 0.67 -3.22
C SER A 59 -24.48 -0.85 -3.18
N LYS A 60 -23.49 -1.60 -3.70
CA LYS A 60 -23.52 -3.07 -3.71
C LYS A 60 -22.12 -3.62 -3.44
N LEU A 61 -21.91 -4.07 -2.20
CA LEU A 61 -20.70 -4.80 -1.84
C LEU A 61 -20.63 -6.11 -2.65
N ALA A 62 -19.72 -6.15 -3.61
CA ALA A 62 -19.46 -7.29 -4.49
C ALA A 62 -17.95 -7.49 -4.63
N ASP A 63 -17.55 -8.70 -4.98
CA ASP A 63 -16.15 -9.03 -5.25
C ASP A 63 -16.00 -9.29 -6.76
N PRO A 64 -15.47 -8.32 -7.53
CA PRO A 64 -15.33 -8.48 -8.97
C PRO A 64 -14.18 -9.41 -9.35
N ILE A 65 -13.28 -9.75 -8.42
CA ILE A 65 -12.20 -10.70 -8.66
C ILE A 65 -12.68 -12.14 -8.46
N ALA A 66 -13.64 -12.38 -7.56
CA ALA A 66 -14.28 -13.68 -7.41
C ALA A 66 -15.33 -13.99 -8.52
N ASP A 67 -15.82 -12.98 -9.24
CA ASP A 67 -16.65 -13.14 -10.43
C ASP A 67 -15.78 -13.33 -11.69
N ALA A 68 -15.35 -14.58 -11.93
CA ALA A 68 -14.45 -14.90 -13.04
C ALA A 68 -15.01 -14.52 -14.42
N ASP A 69 -16.32 -14.72 -14.66
CA ASP A 69 -16.95 -14.40 -15.94
C ASP A 69 -17.04 -12.88 -16.15
N GLY A 70 -17.46 -12.14 -15.13
CA GLY A 70 -17.48 -10.67 -15.15
C GLY A 70 -16.09 -10.07 -15.34
N CYS A 71 -15.11 -10.57 -14.58
CA CYS A 71 -13.72 -10.16 -14.70
C CYS A 71 -13.16 -10.40 -16.12
N LYS A 72 -13.34 -11.60 -16.68
CA LYS A 72 -12.87 -11.92 -18.05
C LYS A 72 -13.56 -11.11 -19.14
N ARG A 73 -14.84 -10.78 -18.95
CA ARG A 73 -15.57 -9.86 -19.83
C ARG A 73 -14.91 -8.48 -19.83
N ASP A 74 -14.60 -7.96 -18.64
CA ASP A 74 -14.09 -6.60 -18.47
C ASP A 74 -12.59 -6.46 -18.82
N ILE A 75 -11.78 -7.51 -18.63
CA ILE A 75 -10.37 -7.56 -19.05
C ILE A 75 -10.20 -7.23 -20.53
N LYS A 76 -11.16 -7.61 -21.38
CA LYS A 76 -11.14 -7.26 -22.81
C LYS A 76 -11.15 -5.73 -23.00
N LYS A 77 -11.94 -5.02 -22.20
CA LYS A 77 -12.03 -3.55 -22.21
C LYS A 77 -10.80 -2.90 -21.59
N PHE A 78 -10.25 -3.47 -20.53
CA PHE A 78 -8.97 -3.00 -19.97
C PHE A 78 -7.84 -3.09 -21.00
N THR A 79 -7.79 -4.20 -21.75
CA THR A 79 -6.79 -4.40 -22.80
C THR A 79 -6.98 -3.42 -23.96
N GLU A 80 -8.22 -3.17 -24.38
CA GLU A 80 -8.53 -2.16 -25.41
C GLU A 80 -8.13 -0.73 -25.00
N LEU A 81 -8.20 -0.41 -23.70
CA LEU A 81 -7.75 0.87 -23.12
C LEU A 81 -6.22 0.95 -22.95
N GLY A 82 -5.52 -0.19 -23.01
CA GLY A 82 -4.08 -0.27 -22.76
C GLY A 82 -3.72 -0.16 -21.28
N LEU A 83 -4.61 -0.60 -20.38
CA LEU A 83 -4.36 -0.58 -18.94
C LEU A 83 -3.31 -1.61 -18.55
N ASN A 84 -2.58 -1.32 -17.48
CA ASN A 84 -1.67 -2.26 -16.84
C ASN A 84 -2.00 -2.49 -15.36
N THR A 85 -2.95 -1.75 -14.80
CA THR A 85 -3.30 -1.82 -13.38
C THR A 85 -4.80 -1.63 -13.19
N ILE A 86 -5.39 -2.34 -12.24
CA ILE A 86 -6.70 -2.04 -11.68
C ILE A 86 -6.59 -1.84 -10.18
N ARG A 87 -7.47 -1.03 -9.60
CA ARG A 87 -7.68 -0.97 -8.15
C ARG A 87 -9.03 -1.57 -7.79
N VAL A 88 -9.06 -2.37 -6.74
CA VAL A 88 -10.30 -2.95 -6.18
C VAL A 88 -10.41 -2.55 -4.72
N TYR A 89 -11.57 -2.05 -4.31
CA TYR A 89 -11.79 -1.51 -2.97
C TYR A 89 -12.24 -2.56 -1.95
N SER A 90 -12.81 -3.67 -2.40
CA SER A 90 -13.32 -4.73 -1.53
C SER A 90 -13.36 -6.07 -2.25
N VAL A 91 -12.85 -7.09 -1.56
CA VAL A 91 -12.90 -8.49 -1.97
C VAL A 91 -13.46 -9.35 -0.84
N ASP A 92 -14.17 -10.41 -1.19
CA ASP A 92 -14.59 -11.42 -0.24
C ASP A 92 -13.41 -12.39 -0.02
N ASN A 93 -12.62 -12.13 1.02
CA ASN A 93 -11.47 -12.95 1.35
C ASN A 93 -11.80 -14.42 1.71
N SER A 94 -13.07 -14.85 1.74
CA SER A 94 -13.43 -16.27 1.87
C SER A 94 -13.50 -17.01 0.53
N GLN A 95 -13.59 -16.29 -0.58
CA GLN A 95 -13.76 -16.85 -1.92
C GLN A 95 -12.43 -17.27 -2.57
N ASP A 96 -12.54 -17.87 -3.75
CA ASP A 96 -11.44 -18.17 -4.65
C ASP A 96 -11.25 -17.03 -5.65
N HIS A 97 -10.00 -16.73 -5.99
CA HIS A 97 -9.63 -15.61 -6.86
C HIS A 97 -8.70 -16.05 -8.00
N ASP A 98 -8.38 -17.34 -8.11
CA ASP A 98 -7.32 -17.83 -8.98
C ASP A 98 -7.63 -17.54 -10.45
N GLU A 99 -8.88 -17.74 -10.87
CA GLU A 99 -9.26 -17.64 -12.26
C GLU A 99 -9.17 -16.20 -12.81
N CYS A 100 -9.68 -15.22 -12.07
CA CYS A 100 -9.58 -13.81 -12.47
C CYS A 100 -8.14 -13.28 -12.32
N MET A 101 -7.44 -13.59 -11.22
CA MET A 101 -6.06 -13.13 -11.02
C MET A 101 -5.12 -13.64 -12.11
N ASN A 102 -5.30 -14.89 -12.56
CA ASN A 102 -4.54 -15.42 -13.67
C ASN A 102 -4.96 -14.82 -15.02
N ALA A 103 -6.24 -14.52 -15.24
CA ALA A 103 -6.67 -13.81 -16.44
C ALA A 103 -6.12 -12.37 -16.51
N LEU A 104 -6.05 -11.67 -15.37
CA LEU A 104 -5.39 -10.36 -15.27
C LEU A 104 -3.90 -10.48 -15.59
N ALA A 105 -3.23 -11.49 -15.03
CA ALA A 105 -1.83 -11.76 -15.30
C ALA A 105 -1.55 -12.03 -16.79
N ASP A 106 -2.41 -12.83 -17.45
CA ASP A 106 -2.32 -13.10 -18.89
C ASP A 106 -2.48 -11.84 -19.75
N ALA A 107 -3.29 -10.89 -19.28
CA ALA A 107 -3.44 -9.57 -19.91
C ALA A 107 -2.32 -8.59 -19.53
N GLY A 108 -1.38 -8.97 -18.65
CA GLY A 108 -0.32 -8.10 -18.16
C GLY A 108 -0.81 -7.02 -17.18
N ILE A 109 -1.97 -7.25 -16.54
CA ILE A 109 -2.63 -6.33 -15.62
C ILE A 109 -2.33 -6.72 -14.17
N TYR A 110 -1.97 -5.71 -13.38
CA TYR A 110 -1.69 -5.82 -11.96
C TYR A 110 -2.87 -5.33 -11.10
N LEU A 111 -2.94 -5.84 -9.87
CA LEU A 111 -3.95 -5.46 -8.88
C LEU A 111 -3.33 -4.61 -7.78
N VAL A 112 -3.91 -3.43 -7.55
CA VAL A 112 -3.79 -2.69 -6.29
C VAL A 112 -5.05 -2.99 -5.47
N LEU A 113 -4.90 -3.47 -4.24
CA LEU A 113 -6.03 -3.95 -3.45
C LEU A 113 -6.15 -3.23 -2.11
N ASP A 114 -7.30 -2.63 -1.85
CA ASP A 114 -7.67 -2.25 -0.49
C ASP A 114 -7.98 -3.51 0.33
N VAL A 115 -7.28 -3.71 1.45
CA VAL A 115 -7.51 -4.89 2.32
C VAL A 115 -8.75 -4.73 3.21
N ASN A 116 -9.33 -3.54 3.20
CA ASN A 116 -10.45 -3.11 4.02
C ASN A 116 -11.79 -3.41 3.33
N THR A 117 -12.85 -3.38 4.13
CA THR A 117 -14.23 -3.34 3.62
C THR A 117 -15.07 -2.40 4.47
N PRO A 118 -16.31 -2.06 4.08
CA PRO A 118 -17.19 -1.25 4.92
C PRO A 118 -17.43 -1.82 6.34
N LYS A 119 -17.33 -3.14 6.52
CA LYS A 119 -17.46 -3.80 7.83
C LYS A 119 -16.15 -3.98 8.60
N TYR A 120 -15.02 -3.91 7.90
CA TYR A 120 -13.68 -4.18 8.44
C TYR A 120 -12.74 -3.04 8.02
N SER A 121 -12.76 -1.97 8.80
CA SER A 121 -12.00 -0.74 8.55
C SER A 121 -11.83 0.05 9.86
N LEU A 122 -10.92 1.02 9.83
CA LEU A 122 -10.79 2.01 10.89
C LEU A 122 -11.98 2.98 10.88
N ASN A 123 -12.52 3.27 12.06
CA ASN A 123 -13.52 4.32 12.23
C ASN A 123 -12.81 5.66 12.45
N ARG A 124 -12.88 6.57 11.48
CA ARG A 124 -12.27 7.91 11.62
C ARG A 124 -12.77 8.69 12.84
N ALA A 125 -14.03 8.51 13.23
CA ALA A 125 -14.64 9.23 14.34
C ALA A 125 -14.11 8.72 15.69
N ASP A 126 -13.87 7.41 15.78
CA ASP A 126 -13.42 6.72 16.99
C ASP A 126 -12.39 5.61 16.64
N PRO A 127 -11.14 6.00 16.28
CA PRO A 127 -10.19 5.08 15.69
C PRO A 127 -9.63 4.06 16.68
N ALA A 128 -9.51 4.44 17.95
CA ALA A 128 -8.92 3.61 19.01
C ALA A 128 -9.57 2.23 19.17
N PRO A 129 -10.90 2.12 19.40
CA PRO A 129 -11.55 0.80 19.52
C PRO A 129 -11.64 0.06 18.19
N SER A 130 -11.67 0.76 17.05
CA SER A 130 -11.75 0.12 15.73
C SER A 130 -10.44 -0.58 15.30
N TYR A 131 -9.31 -0.14 15.87
CA TYR A 131 -8.03 -0.83 15.74
C TYR A 131 -7.92 -1.97 16.76
N ASN A 132 -8.44 -3.13 16.38
CA ASN A 132 -8.54 -4.31 17.24
C ASN A 132 -8.16 -5.61 16.52
N ASP A 133 -8.04 -6.70 17.28
CA ASP A 133 -7.60 -8.00 16.76
C ASP A 133 -8.55 -8.65 15.75
N VAL A 134 -9.85 -8.35 15.79
CA VAL A 134 -10.82 -8.84 14.79
C VAL A 134 -10.60 -8.15 13.45
N TYR A 135 -10.35 -6.85 13.45
CA TYR A 135 -10.00 -6.10 12.25
C TYR A 135 -8.68 -6.60 11.65
N LEU A 136 -7.63 -6.71 12.48
CA LEU A 136 -6.32 -7.17 12.02
C LEU A 136 -6.37 -8.60 11.46
N GLN A 137 -7.16 -9.49 12.07
CA GLN A 137 -7.36 -10.83 11.54
C GLN A 137 -7.93 -10.82 10.12
N TYR A 138 -8.94 -9.98 9.88
CA TYR A 138 -9.58 -9.89 8.56
C TYR A 138 -8.58 -9.45 7.49
N ILE A 139 -7.86 -8.35 7.74
CA ILE A 139 -6.93 -7.80 6.73
C ILE A 139 -5.73 -8.73 6.51
N PHE A 140 -5.24 -9.42 7.55
CA PHE A 140 -4.19 -10.43 7.40
C PHE A 140 -4.66 -11.65 6.60
N ALA A 141 -5.92 -12.07 6.77
CA ALA A 141 -6.50 -13.14 5.96
C ALA A 141 -6.66 -12.72 4.49
N THR A 142 -6.93 -11.43 4.23
CA THR A 142 -6.89 -10.88 2.87
C THR A 142 -5.47 -10.95 2.28
N ILE A 143 -4.43 -10.62 3.05
CA ILE A 143 -3.03 -10.81 2.62
C ILE A 143 -2.77 -12.28 2.26
N ASP A 144 -3.18 -13.23 3.11
CA ASP A 144 -2.97 -14.67 2.84
C ASP A 144 -3.58 -15.11 1.50
N LYS A 145 -4.70 -14.51 1.10
CA LYS A 145 -5.37 -14.81 -0.18
C LYS A 145 -4.65 -14.28 -1.40
N PHE A 146 -4.03 -13.12 -1.29
CA PHE A 146 -3.47 -12.41 -2.46
C PHE A 146 -1.94 -12.41 -2.53
N ALA A 147 -1.24 -12.82 -1.46
CA ALA A 147 0.21 -12.72 -1.38
C ALA A 147 0.96 -13.58 -2.41
N ASN A 148 0.35 -14.68 -2.87
CA ASN A 148 0.97 -15.60 -3.81
C ASN A 148 0.82 -15.16 -5.27
N TYR A 149 -0.07 -14.22 -5.60
CA TYR A 149 -0.17 -13.69 -6.95
C TYR A 149 0.95 -12.67 -7.20
N LYS A 150 1.81 -12.93 -8.19
CA LYS A 150 2.90 -11.99 -8.55
C LYS A 150 2.38 -10.70 -9.19
N ASN A 151 1.16 -10.71 -9.74
CA ASN A 151 0.49 -9.51 -10.24
C ASN A 151 -0.28 -8.73 -9.17
N THR A 152 -0.27 -9.14 -7.89
CA THR A 152 -0.65 -8.22 -6.79
C THR A 152 0.47 -7.20 -6.59
N LEU A 153 0.24 -5.98 -7.07
CA LEU A 153 1.20 -4.88 -7.06
C LEU A 153 1.35 -4.31 -5.65
N ALA A 154 0.25 -3.98 -4.99
CA ALA A 154 0.27 -3.27 -3.71
C ALA A 154 -1.02 -3.49 -2.91
N PHE A 155 -0.92 -3.26 -1.61
CA PHE A 155 -2.06 -3.20 -0.69
C PHE A 155 -2.26 -1.80 -0.11
N PHE A 156 -3.50 -1.35 -0.06
CA PHE A 156 -3.88 -0.17 0.72
C PHE A 156 -4.32 -0.56 2.13
N SER A 157 -3.63 -0.01 3.13
CA SER A 157 -3.94 -0.15 4.56
C SER A 157 -5.20 0.63 4.98
N GLY A 158 -5.61 1.61 4.18
CA GLY A 158 -6.81 2.42 4.38
C GLY A 158 -7.06 3.34 3.20
N ASN A 159 -8.30 3.83 3.11
CA ASN A 159 -8.73 4.79 2.10
C ASN A 159 -9.48 5.94 2.77
N GLU A 160 -8.96 7.17 2.63
CA GLU A 160 -9.59 8.41 3.12
C GLU A 160 -10.16 8.32 4.55
N VAL A 161 -9.42 7.64 5.44
CA VAL A 161 -9.76 7.59 6.86
C VAL A 161 -9.67 9.02 7.41
N ILE A 162 -8.57 9.71 7.10
CA ILE A 162 -8.42 11.16 7.29
C ILE A 162 -9.05 11.84 6.07
N ASN A 163 -10.10 12.62 6.31
CA ASN A 163 -10.84 13.36 5.28
C ASN A 163 -11.02 14.86 5.60
N ASP A 164 -10.47 15.32 6.72
CA ASP A 164 -10.39 16.72 7.14
C ASP A 164 -9.24 16.90 8.17
N GLY A 165 -9.04 18.13 8.65
CA GLY A 165 -8.06 18.40 9.72
C GLY A 165 -8.35 17.63 11.03
N PRO A 166 -9.55 17.72 11.61
CA PRO A 166 -9.90 17.03 12.85
C PRO A 166 -9.77 15.49 12.83
N SER A 167 -9.97 14.85 11.67
CA SER A 167 -9.81 13.40 11.51
C SER A 167 -8.35 12.95 11.46
N SER A 168 -7.36 13.88 11.38
CA SER A 168 -5.93 13.55 11.45
C SER A 168 -5.53 12.78 12.71
N LYS A 169 -6.31 12.87 13.79
CA LYS A 169 -6.19 12.01 14.99
C LYS A 169 -6.22 10.49 14.69
N ALA A 170 -6.72 10.08 13.53
CA ALA A 170 -6.73 8.69 13.07
C ALA A 170 -5.41 8.26 12.39
N ALA A 171 -4.52 9.19 12.04
CA ALA A 171 -3.26 8.90 11.35
C ALA A 171 -2.34 7.91 12.08
N PRO A 172 -2.17 7.96 13.43
CA PRO A 172 -1.40 6.95 14.15
C PRO A 172 -1.94 5.52 13.95
N TYR A 173 -3.26 5.37 13.81
CA TYR A 173 -3.89 4.06 13.60
C TYR A 173 -3.73 3.59 12.16
N VAL A 174 -3.87 4.47 11.16
CA VAL A 174 -3.58 4.15 9.75
C VAL A 174 -2.13 3.68 9.59
N LYS A 175 -1.19 4.39 10.22
CA LYS A 175 0.22 4.04 10.18
C LYS A 175 0.53 2.74 10.94
N ALA A 176 -0.15 2.50 12.07
CA ALA A 176 -0.05 1.22 12.78
C ALA A 176 -0.58 0.03 11.96
N VAL A 177 -1.70 0.19 11.23
CA VAL A 177 -2.21 -0.84 10.30
C VAL A 177 -1.20 -1.10 9.19
N THR A 178 -0.58 -0.05 8.65
CA THR A 178 0.47 -0.16 7.63
C THR A 178 1.67 -0.94 8.16
N ARG A 179 2.18 -0.58 9.34
CA ARG A 179 3.25 -1.31 10.04
C ARG A 179 2.90 -2.79 10.21
N ASP A 180 1.72 -3.08 10.72
CA ASP A 180 1.30 -4.43 11.08
C ASP A 180 1.06 -5.31 9.84
N LEU A 181 0.55 -4.76 8.74
CA LEU A 181 0.45 -5.46 7.45
C LEU A 181 1.84 -5.83 6.90
N ARG A 182 2.79 -4.89 6.93
CA ARG A 182 4.18 -5.13 6.51
C ARG A 182 4.86 -6.17 7.39
N GLN A 183 4.67 -6.08 8.71
CA GLN A 183 5.16 -7.07 9.67
C GLN A 183 4.58 -8.45 9.40
N TYR A 184 3.28 -8.54 9.10
CA TYR A 184 2.61 -9.80 8.78
C TYR A 184 3.20 -10.42 7.50
N ILE A 185 3.30 -9.66 6.41
CA ILE A 185 3.90 -10.11 5.14
C ILE A 185 5.29 -10.73 5.38
N ARG A 186 6.15 -10.04 6.14
CA ARG A 186 7.50 -10.53 6.48
C ARG A 186 7.46 -11.77 7.38
N SER A 187 6.63 -11.78 8.42
CA SER A 187 6.52 -12.88 9.38
C SER A 187 5.98 -14.16 8.74
N ARG A 188 5.18 -14.02 7.68
CA ARG A 188 4.67 -15.14 6.87
C ARG A 188 5.62 -15.57 5.75
N ASN A 189 6.76 -14.89 5.59
CA ASN A 189 7.72 -15.13 4.52
C ASN A 189 7.09 -15.04 3.12
N TYR A 190 6.14 -14.11 2.95
CA TYR A 190 5.61 -13.77 1.64
C TYR A 190 6.59 -12.89 0.88
N ARG A 191 6.38 -12.76 -0.43
CA ARG A 191 7.02 -11.71 -1.23
C ARG A 191 6.74 -10.36 -0.58
N GLU A 192 7.73 -9.48 -0.54
CA GLU A 192 7.56 -8.10 -0.04
C GLU A 192 6.66 -7.30 -0.99
N ILE A 193 5.35 -7.43 -0.80
CA ILE A 193 4.34 -6.66 -1.52
C ILE A 193 4.24 -5.29 -0.83
N PRO A 194 4.44 -4.18 -1.56
CA PRO A 194 4.30 -2.84 -1.02
C PRO A 194 2.96 -2.62 -0.32
N VAL A 195 3.01 -2.05 0.88
CA VAL A 195 1.82 -1.60 1.62
C VAL A 195 1.86 -0.10 1.78
N GLY A 196 0.75 0.56 1.46
CA GLY A 196 0.65 2.01 1.59
C GLY A 196 -0.77 2.49 1.88
N TYR A 197 -1.00 3.79 1.73
CA TYR A 197 -2.26 4.44 2.10
C TYR A 197 -2.78 5.30 0.96
N SER A 198 -4.11 5.27 0.76
CA SER A 198 -4.84 6.13 -0.17
C SER A 198 -5.48 7.27 0.61
N ALA A 199 -4.95 8.48 0.47
CA ALA A 199 -5.43 9.67 1.19
C ALA A 199 -6.44 10.49 0.36
N ALA A 200 -7.20 11.34 1.03
CA ALA A 200 -7.97 12.39 0.36
C ALA A 200 -7.03 13.58 0.03
N ASP A 201 -7.29 14.31 -1.07
CA ASP A 201 -6.51 15.50 -1.44
C ASP A 201 -6.89 16.75 -0.63
N ILE A 202 -6.60 16.75 0.67
CA ILE A 202 -6.88 17.87 1.57
C ILE A 202 -5.75 18.90 1.48
N ASP A 203 -6.05 20.12 1.05
CA ASP A 203 -5.09 21.22 0.90
C ASP A 203 -4.24 21.49 2.14
N THR A 204 -4.88 21.47 3.31
CA THR A 204 -4.27 21.84 4.59
C THR A 204 -3.39 20.75 5.21
N ASN A 205 -3.54 19.48 4.83
CA ASN A 205 -2.82 18.38 5.48
C ASN A 205 -2.25 17.29 4.57
N ARG A 206 -2.43 17.36 3.24
CA ARG A 206 -1.91 16.34 2.30
C ARG A 206 -0.42 16.07 2.46
N LEU A 207 0.39 17.12 2.62
CA LEU A 207 1.83 16.99 2.75
C LEU A 207 2.18 16.38 4.11
N GLN A 208 1.55 16.86 5.18
CA GLN A 208 1.72 16.34 6.53
C GLN A 208 1.35 14.86 6.60
N MET A 209 0.25 14.45 5.96
CA MET A 209 -0.14 13.03 5.92
C MET A 209 0.89 12.19 5.17
N ALA A 210 1.38 12.64 4.02
CA ALA A 210 2.42 11.93 3.26
C ALA A 210 3.74 11.85 4.05
N GLU A 211 4.17 12.96 4.64
CA GLU A 211 5.36 13.03 5.49
C GLU A 211 5.22 12.12 6.71
N TYR A 212 4.05 12.09 7.34
CA TYR A 212 3.78 11.22 8.48
C TYR A 212 3.90 9.74 8.12
N MET A 213 3.40 9.35 6.94
CA MET A 213 3.52 7.97 6.44
C MET A 213 4.96 7.58 6.09
N ASN A 214 5.89 8.53 5.90
CA ASN A 214 7.30 8.28 5.57
C ASN A 214 8.29 8.74 6.66
N CYS A 215 7.83 9.06 7.87
CA CYS A 215 8.69 9.37 9.00
C CYS A 215 8.79 8.21 10.01
N GLY A 216 9.68 8.30 11.00
CA GLY A 216 9.83 7.28 12.04
C GLY A 216 10.74 6.11 11.63
N THR A 217 10.62 4.98 12.34
CA THR A 217 11.44 3.79 12.09
C THR A 217 11.05 3.07 10.79
N ASP A 218 11.98 2.35 10.16
CA ASP A 218 11.77 1.77 8.82
C ASP A 218 10.59 0.80 8.74
N ASP A 219 10.35 0.02 9.79
CA ASP A 219 9.22 -0.90 9.91
C ASP A 219 7.87 -0.19 10.00
N GLU A 220 7.84 1.06 10.47
CA GLU A 220 6.64 1.89 10.63
C GLU A 220 6.32 2.74 9.39
N ARG A 221 7.29 2.90 8.48
CA ARG A 221 7.09 3.66 7.24
C ARG A 221 6.27 2.87 6.23
N SER A 222 5.50 3.61 5.46
CA SER A 222 4.80 3.13 4.28
C SER A 222 5.80 2.73 3.18
N ASP A 223 5.42 1.82 2.29
CA ASP A 223 6.22 1.50 1.11
C ASP A 223 5.90 2.42 -0.07
N PHE A 224 4.76 3.11 -0.03
CA PHE A 224 4.32 4.13 -0.98
C PHE A 224 3.26 5.03 -0.35
N PHE A 225 2.94 6.16 -0.99
CA PHE A 225 1.80 7.00 -0.66
C PHE A 225 0.97 7.20 -1.92
N ALA A 226 -0.35 7.31 -1.78
CA ALA A 226 -1.21 7.69 -2.88
C ALA A 226 -2.33 8.58 -2.37
N PHE A 227 -2.94 9.34 -3.26
CA PHE A 227 -4.12 10.12 -2.90
C PHE A 227 -5.05 10.33 -4.08
N ASN A 228 -6.31 10.54 -3.74
CA ASN A 228 -7.42 10.75 -4.65
C ASN A 228 -7.43 12.22 -5.08
N ASP A 229 -7.04 12.50 -6.33
CA ASP A 229 -6.80 13.86 -6.83
C ASP A 229 -7.73 14.21 -7.99
N TYR A 230 -8.69 15.08 -7.71
CA TYR A 230 -9.66 15.58 -8.67
C TYR A 230 -9.45 17.06 -9.01
N SER A 231 -8.27 17.64 -8.74
CA SER A 231 -8.05 19.08 -8.95
C SER A 231 -7.90 19.48 -10.42
N TRP A 232 -7.77 18.52 -11.32
CA TRP A 232 -7.81 18.74 -12.76
C TRP A 232 -9.21 18.43 -13.30
N CYS A 233 -9.96 19.46 -13.70
CA CYS A 233 -11.24 19.34 -14.39
C CYS A 233 -11.14 20.02 -15.76
N ASP A 234 -11.40 19.30 -16.84
CA ASP A 234 -11.18 19.81 -18.20
C ASP A 234 -12.10 20.99 -18.58
N PRO A 235 -11.64 21.90 -19.47
CA PRO A 235 -10.25 22.05 -19.90
C PRO A 235 -9.40 22.66 -18.78
N SER A 236 -8.17 22.16 -18.60
CA SER A 236 -7.25 22.66 -17.59
C SER A 236 -5.80 22.66 -18.08
N SER A 237 -4.87 22.92 -17.18
CA SER A 237 -3.43 22.87 -17.45
C SER A 237 -2.67 22.48 -16.18
N PHE A 238 -1.38 22.18 -16.33
CA PHE A 238 -0.50 21.84 -15.20
C PHE A 238 -0.51 22.92 -14.11
N THR A 239 -0.62 24.20 -14.48
CA THR A 239 -0.71 25.32 -13.54
C THR A 239 -2.13 25.59 -13.06
N THR A 240 -3.15 25.46 -13.93
CA THR A 240 -4.55 25.74 -13.56
C THR A 240 -5.07 24.72 -12.55
N SER A 241 -4.70 23.45 -12.72
CA SER A 241 -5.03 22.36 -11.78
C SER A 241 -4.26 22.43 -10.45
N GLY A 242 -3.22 23.26 -10.37
CA GLY A 242 -2.29 23.33 -9.24
C GLY A 242 -1.32 22.14 -9.16
N TRP A 243 -1.27 21.27 -10.16
CA TRP A 243 -0.37 20.12 -10.20
C TRP A 243 1.11 20.52 -10.19
N ASP A 244 1.44 21.69 -10.75
CA ASP A 244 2.78 22.30 -10.65
C ASP A 244 3.22 22.54 -9.20
N GLN A 245 2.30 23.03 -8.36
CA GLN A 245 2.57 23.23 -6.93
C GLN A 245 2.64 21.90 -6.17
N LYS A 246 1.82 20.90 -6.54
CA LYS A 246 1.89 19.57 -5.93
C LYS A 246 3.23 18.90 -6.24
N VAL A 247 3.68 18.91 -7.50
CA VAL A 247 5.02 18.43 -7.89
C VAL A 247 6.11 19.14 -7.10
N LYS A 248 6.05 20.47 -6.99
CA LYS A 248 7.02 21.24 -6.22
C LYS A 248 7.06 20.81 -4.75
N ASN A 249 5.91 20.62 -4.12
CA ASN A 249 5.80 20.23 -2.72
C ASN A 249 6.27 18.79 -2.45
N PHE A 250 6.06 17.88 -3.39
CA PHE A 250 6.47 16.48 -3.29
C PHE A 250 7.85 16.18 -3.91
N THR A 251 8.54 17.19 -4.45
CA THR A 251 9.90 17.04 -4.98
C THR A 251 10.83 16.60 -3.86
N GLY A 252 11.49 15.46 -4.04
CA GLY A 252 12.38 14.87 -3.03
C GLY A 252 11.67 13.94 -2.04
N TYR A 253 10.35 13.76 -2.13
CA TYR A 253 9.64 12.74 -1.34
C TYR A 253 10.23 11.35 -1.60
N GLY A 254 10.43 10.59 -0.53
CA GLY A 254 11.28 9.40 -0.54
C GLY A 254 10.60 8.10 -0.94
N LEU A 255 9.27 8.09 -1.06
CA LEU A 255 8.47 6.92 -1.39
C LEU A 255 7.77 7.09 -2.75
N PRO A 256 7.46 6.00 -3.47
CA PRO A 256 6.55 6.04 -4.59
C PRO A 256 5.28 6.81 -4.28
N LEU A 257 4.94 7.71 -5.18
CA LEU A 257 3.71 8.49 -5.15
C LEU A 257 2.91 8.22 -6.43
N PHE A 258 1.61 8.02 -6.33
CA PHE A 258 0.71 7.94 -7.49
C PHE A 258 -0.67 8.46 -7.14
N LEU A 259 -1.47 8.78 -8.17
CA LEU A 259 -2.86 9.17 -7.97
C LEU A 259 -3.69 7.90 -7.86
N SER A 260 -4.19 7.61 -6.66
CA SER A 260 -5.02 6.43 -6.41
C SER A 260 -6.39 6.54 -7.05
N GLU A 261 -6.83 7.78 -7.34
CA GLU A 261 -7.99 8.15 -8.15
C GLU A 261 -7.68 9.48 -8.85
N TYR A 262 -8.15 9.64 -10.09
CA TYR A 262 -8.25 10.92 -10.80
C TYR A 262 -9.37 10.90 -11.84
N GLY A 263 -9.69 12.06 -12.43
CA GLY A 263 -10.65 12.19 -13.53
C GLY A 263 -11.91 12.93 -13.12
N CYS A 264 -11.77 14.20 -12.71
CA CYS A 264 -12.86 15.08 -12.30
C CYS A 264 -14.00 15.14 -13.33
N ASN A 265 -15.24 14.92 -12.91
CA ASN A 265 -16.42 14.92 -13.80
C ASN A 265 -17.29 16.19 -13.71
N THR A 266 -16.80 17.29 -13.13
CA THR A 266 -17.56 18.55 -13.06
C THR A 266 -17.83 19.16 -14.43
N ASN A 267 -16.96 18.84 -15.40
CA ASN A 267 -17.09 19.15 -16.81
C ASN A 267 -16.98 17.85 -17.63
N LYS A 268 -17.19 17.93 -18.95
CA LYS A 268 -16.94 16.81 -19.85
C LYS A 268 -15.46 16.38 -19.74
N ARG A 269 -15.22 15.10 -19.48
CA ARG A 269 -13.87 14.52 -19.39
C ARG A 269 -13.30 14.27 -20.78
N GLU A 270 -12.27 15.02 -21.13
CA GLU A 270 -11.41 14.78 -22.29
C GLU A 270 -10.12 14.05 -21.87
N PHE A 271 -9.87 13.95 -20.55
CA PHE A 271 -8.71 13.34 -19.92
C PHE A 271 -7.38 14.02 -20.31
N GLU A 272 -7.38 15.36 -20.41
CA GLU A 272 -6.17 16.13 -20.77
C GLU A 272 -5.04 15.92 -19.74
N GLU A 273 -5.40 15.64 -18.48
CA GLU A 273 -4.47 15.36 -17.38
C GLU A 273 -3.60 14.14 -17.63
N VAL A 274 -4.03 13.18 -18.46
CA VAL A 274 -3.21 12.02 -18.84
C VAL A 274 -1.89 12.49 -19.45
N SER A 275 -1.95 13.48 -20.35
CA SER A 275 -0.74 13.99 -21.01
C SER A 275 0.24 14.64 -20.02
N ALA A 276 -0.28 15.30 -18.98
CA ALA A 276 0.52 15.91 -17.92
C ALA A 276 1.08 14.85 -16.97
N LEU A 277 0.28 13.87 -16.55
CA LEU A 277 0.65 12.83 -15.57
C LEU A 277 1.83 11.97 -16.04
N TYR A 278 1.94 11.71 -17.35
CA TYR A 278 3.06 10.97 -17.95
C TYR A 278 4.11 11.88 -18.60
N ASN A 279 4.16 13.16 -18.25
CA ASN A 279 5.21 14.10 -18.66
C ASN A 279 6.42 14.04 -17.71
N THR A 280 7.62 14.40 -18.20
CA THR A 280 8.83 14.53 -17.37
C THR A 280 8.73 15.57 -16.25
N GLU A 281 7.84 16.56 -16.38
CA GLU A 281 7.54 17.53 -15.31
C GLU A 281 6.84 16.88 -14.10
N MET A 282 6.12 15.77 -14.31
CA MET A 282 5.40 15.02 -13.27
C MET A 282 6.15 13.80 -12.76
N THR A 283 6.77 13.05 -13.67
CA THR A 283 7.17 11.65 -13.46
C THR A 283 8.40 11.42 -12.58
N GLY A 284 9.13 12.50 -12.24
CA GLY A 284 10.15 12.45 -11.19
C GLY A 284 9.56 12.29 -9.79
N VAL A 285 8.29 12.68 -9.63
CA VAL A 285 7.53 12.63 -8.38
C VAL A 285 6.46 11.54 -8.44
N TYR A 286 5.65 11.51 -9.50
CA TYR A 286 4.50 10.60 -9.61
C TYR A 286 4.79 9.38 -10.50
N SER A 287 4.21 8.24 -10.13
CA SER A 287 4.31 6.95 -10.81
C SER A 287 3.06 6.61 -11.62
N GLY A 288 2.34 7.61 -12.12
CA GLY A 288 1.07 7.44 -12.84
C GLY A 288 -0.15 7.49 -11.91
N GLY A 289 -1.24 6.82 -12.30
CA GLY A 289 -2.48 6.82 -11.52
C GLY A 289 -3.60 5.99 -12.12
N LEU A 290 -4.74 5.99 -11.41
CA LEU A 290 -5.95 5.24 -11.78
C LEU A 290 -7.14 6.19 -12.00
N VAL A 291 -7.86 6.01 -13.11
CA VAL A 291 -9.10 6.75 -13.37
C VAL A 291 -10.25 6.19 -12.54
N TYR A 292 -10.95 7.08 -11.85
CA TYR A 292 -12.22 6.77 -11.19
C TYR A 292 -13.39 7.04 -12.17
N GLU A 293 -14.23 6.08 -12.55
CA GLU A 293 -14.17 4.63 -12.28
C GLU A 293 -14.68 3.83 -13.50
N TYR A 294 -14.46 2.52 -13.54
CA TYR A 294 -14.82 1.70 -14.70
C TYR A 294 -16.34 1.64 -14.96
N SER A 295 -17.13 1.23 -13.97
CA SER A 295 -18.58 1.04 -14.08
C SER A 295 -19.34 2.33 -13.82
N GLN A 296 -20.36 2.60 -14.62
CA GLN A 296 -21.29 3.70 -14.42
C GLN A 296 -22.18 3.44 -13.22
N GLU A 297 -22.01 4.27 -12.20
CA GLU A 297 -22.78 4.27 -10.96
C GLU A 297 -23.53 5.60 -10.80
N ALA A 298 -24.18 5.82 -9.65
CA ALA A 298 -24.93 7.05 -9.36
C ALA A 298 -24.06 8.31 -9.27
N SER A 299 -22.74 8.17 -9.26
CA SER A 299 -21.75 9.24 -9.15
C SER A 299 -21.37 9.87 -10.51
N ASP A 300 -21.82 9.30 -11.63
CA ASP A 300 -21.52 9.76 -13.00
C ASP A 300 -20.03 9.78 -13.38
N TYR A 301 -19.27 8.81 -12.89
CA TYR A 301 -17.84 8.64 -13.22
C TYR A 301 -17.53 7.47 -14.16
N GLY A 302 -18.54 6.70 -14.59
CA GLY A 302 -18.34 5.45 -15.33
C GLY A 302 -17.73 5.62 -16.72
N LEU A 303 -16.91 4.65 -17.11
CA LEU A 303 -16.48 4.48 -18.50
C LEU A 303 -17.43 3.56 -19.27
N VAL A 304 -18.10 2.64 -18.58
CA VAL A 304 -19.02 1.67 -19.20
C VAL A 304 -20.31 1.47 -18.41
N GLU A 305 -21.39 1.16 -19.09
CA GLU A 305 -22.62 0.61 -18.49
C GLU A 305 -22.56 -0.92 -18.57
N ILE A 306 -22.78 -1.59 -17.42
CA ILE A 306 -22.80 -3.06 -17.32
C ILE A 306 -24.25 -3.53 -17.15
N SER A 307 -24.69 -4.44 -18.03
CA SER A 307 -26.01 -5.08 -17.94
C SER A 307 -25.87 -6.58 -18.10
N GLY A 308 -25.84 -7.31 -16.98
CA GLY A 308 -25.56 -8.74 -16.98
C GLY A 308 -24.19 -9.04 -17.58
N ASN A 309 -24.15 -9.71 -18.73
CA ASN A 309 -22.92 -10.05 -19.45
C ASN A 309 -22.57 -9.04 -20.55
N ASP A 310 -23.38 -8.01 -20.76
CA ASP A 310 -23.16 -6.99 -21.77
C ASP A 310 -22.48 -5.75 -21.17
N VAL A 311 -21.52 -5.20 -21.91
CA VAL A 311 -20.80 -3.96 -21.55
C VAL A 311 -20.93 -2.98 -22.70
N LYS A 312 -21.53 -1.82 -22.41
CA LYS A 312 -21.67 -0.72 -23.35
C LYS A 312 -20.70 0.40 -22.95
N THR A 313 -19.83 0.79 -23.88
CA THR A 313 -18.89 1.90 -23.65
C THR A 313 -19.63 3.24 -23.67
N LEU A 314 -19.18 4.17 -22.82
CA LEU A 314 -19.65 5.54 -22.75
C LEU A 314 -18.65 6.50 -23.42
N ALA A 315 -19.03 7.78 -23.55
CA ALA A 315 -18.18 8.78 -24.20
C ALA A 315 -16.79 8.89 -23.52
N ASP A 316 -16.75 8.77 -22.20
CA ASP A 316 -15.52 8.90 -21.42
C ASP A 316 -14.57 7.72 -21.64
N TYR A 317 -15.08 6.53 -22.00
CA TYR A 317 -14.23 5.42 -22.44
C TYR A 317 -13.45 5.76 -23.71
N ASP A 318 -14.12 6.34 -24.70
CA ASP A 318 -13.49 6.73 -25.96
C ASP A 318 -12.50 7.89 -25.77
N ALA A 319 -12.84 8.85 -24.91
CA ALA A 319 -11.95 9.94 -24.52
C ALA A 319 -10.68 9.42 -23.84
N LEU A 320 -10.82 8.54 -22.83
CA LEU A 320 -9.69 7.95 -22.12
C LEU A 320 -8.81 7.10 -23.04
N LYS A 321 -9.43 6.28 -23.89
CA LYS A 321 -8.71 5.48 -24.90
C LYS A 321 -7.87 6.36 -25.82
N SER A 322 -8.45 7.46 -26.29
CA SER A 322 -7.75 8.47 -27.10
C SER A 322 -6.60 9.13 -26.31
N ALA A 323 -6.82 9.53 -25.06
CA ALA A 323 -5.81 10.17 -24.22
C ALA A 323 -4.62 9.24 -23.93
N PHE A 324 -4.88 7.99 -23.54
CA PHE A 324 -3.83 7.00 -23.29
C PHE A 324 -3.06 6.62 -24.56
N SER A 325 -3.74 6.38 -25.68
CA SER A 325 -3.06 5.99 -26.94
C SER A 325 -2.15 7.08 -27.50
N LYS A 326 -2.45 8.37 -27.25
CA LYS A 326 -1.62 9.51 -27.67
C LYS A 326 -0.47 9.81 -26.71
N THR A 327 -0.55 9.32 -25.47
CA THR A 327 0.40 9.66 -24.41
C THR A 327 1.33 8.49 -24.14
N SER A 328 2.58 8.58 -24.58
CA SER A 328 3.62 7.61 -24.25
C SER A 328 4.20 7.86 -22.85
N ASN A 329 4.77 6.83 -22.22
CA ASN A 329 5.59 7.04 -21.02
C ASN A 329 6.88 7.79 -21.39
N PRO A 330 7.48 8.54 -20.45
CA PRO A 330 8.81 9.10 -20.64
C PRO A 330 9.86 8.02 -20.90
N GLN A 331 10.92 8.37 -21.63
CA GLN A 331 12.07 7.48 -21.81
C GLN A 331 12.89 7.38 -20.51
N GLY A 332 13.56 6.25 -20.32
CA GLY A 332 14.43 6.02 -19.18
C GLY A 332 13.66 5.76 -17.88
N ASP A 333 14.17 6.30 -16.77
CA ASP A 333 13.66 6.03 -15.41
C ASP A 333 12.67 7.09 -14.89
N GLY A 334 12.38 8.10 -15.70
CA GLY A 334 11.47 9.20 -15.36
C GLY A 334 12.05 10.28 -14.46
N GLY A 335 13.36 10.26 -14.17
CA GLY A 335 13.96 11.24 -13.26
C GLY A 335 13.60 11.00 -11.79
N TYR A 336 13.33 9.75 -11.42
CA TYR A 336 12.95 9.38 -10.06
C TYR A 336 14.05 9.66 -9.03
N ASN A 337 13.63 9.93 -7.80
CA ASN A 337 14.52 10.06 -6.66
C ASN A 337 15.09 8.68 -6.26
N LYS A 338 16.34 8.42 -6.67
CA LYS A 338 17.07 7.18 -6.38
C LYS A 338 17.47 7.02 -4.92
N THR A 339 17.62 8.14 -4.21
CA THR A 339 18.03 8.13 -2.80
C THR A 339 16.92 7.58 -1.92
N GLY A 340 15.66 7.92 -2.26
CA GLY A 340 14.50 7.62 -1.42
C GLY A 340 14.69 8.18 -0.01
N GLY A 341 14.23 7.43 0.99
CA GLY A 341 14.56 7.68 2.40
C GLY A 341 13.45 8.35 3.20
N ALA A 342 13.68 8.45 4.51
CA ALA A 342 12.71 8.99 5.45
C ALA A 342 12.76 10.52 5.49
N ASN A 343 11.64 11.14 5.82
CA ASN A 343 11.58 12.55 6.19
C ASN A 343 11.31 12.71 7.70
N PRO A 344 11.56 13.90 8.28
CA PRO A 344 11.11 14.20 9.64
C PRO A 344 9.59 14.10 9.77
N CYS A 345 9.08 13.69 10.93
CA CYS A 345 7.64 13.73 11.16
C CYS A 345 7.14 15.18 11.19
N PRO A 346 5.94 15.45 10.63
CA PRO A 346 5.35 16.78 10.66
C PRO A 346 5.13 17.25 12.10
N ALA A 347 5.38 18.53 12.35
CA ALA A 347 5.02 19.16 13.60
C ALA A 347 3.49 19.28 13.70
N LYS A 348 2.96 19.15 14.91
CA LYS A 348 1.55 19.41 15.20
C LYS A 348 1.16 20.84 14.81
N ASP A 349 0.07 20.98 14.06
CA ASP A 349 -0.49 22.24 13.59
C ASP A 349 -2.02 22.18 13.62
N SER A 350 -2.60 22.33 14.81
CA SER A 350 -4.04 22.19 15.00
C SER A 350 -4.78 23.43 14.46
N PRO A 351 -5.90 23.28 13.72
CA PRO A 351 -6.69 22.06 13.55
C PRO A 351 -6.35 21.22 12.32
N ASN A 352 -5.40 21.64 11.48
CA ASN A 352 -5.10 21.00 10.19
C ASN A 352 -4.40 19.64 10.36
N TRP A 353 -3.53 19.55 11.37
CA TRP A 353 -2.76 18.36 11.71
C TRP A 353 -2.64 18.21 13.24
N ASP A 354 -3.52 17.38 13.81
CA ASP A 354 -3.62 17.12 15.25
C ASP A 354 -3.02 15.77 15.63
N VAL A 355 -1.75 15.58 15.27
CA VAL A 355 -0.97 14.37 15.60
C VAL A 355 0.27 14.76 16.39
N ASP A 356 0.42 14.17 17.56
CA ASP A 356 1.55 14.41 18.46
C ASP A 356 2.68 13.41 18.18
N GLY A 357 3.80 13.90 17.64
CA GLY A 357 5.02 13.12 17.43
C GLY A 357 4.82 11.93 16.49
N ASP A 358 5.52 10.84 16.73
CA ASP A 358 5.56 9.64 15.88
C ASP A 358 5.08 8.36 16.58
N SER A 359 4.57 8.48 17.80
CA SER A 359 4.13 7.33 18.60
C SER A 359 2.90 6.66 18.00
N LEU A 360 2.98 5.34 17.83
CA LEU A 360 1.90 4.52 17.29
C LEU A 360 1.29 3.62 18.36
N PRO A 361 0.01 3.24 18.27
CA PRO A 361 -0.52 2.15 19.08
C PRO A 361 0.25 0.85 18.80
N ALA A 362 0.55 0.09 19.85
CA ALA A 362 1.10 -1.26 19.73
C ALA A 362 0.07 -2.18 19.06
N ILE A 363 0.52 -3.25 18.40
CA ILE A 363 -0.39 -4.31 17.96
C ILE A 363 -1.25 -4.81 19.14
N PRO A 364 -2.58 -4.94 19.01
CA PRO A 364 -3.43 -5.52 20.04
C PRO A 364 -2.91 -6.89 20.47
N GLU A 365 -2.86 -7.14 21.78
CA GLU A 365 -2.22 -8.34 22.33
C GLU A 365 -2.71 -9.65 21.70
N PRO A 366 -4.04 -9.86 21.51
CA PRO A 366 -4.51 -11.09 20.88
C PRO A 366 -4.12 -11.25 19.41
N ALA A 367 -3.81 -10.15 18.71
CA ALA A 367 -3.43 -10.17 17.30
C ALA A 367 -1.99 -10.63 17.06
N LYS A 368 -1.12 -10.58 18.08
CA LYS A 368 0.28 -11.06 17.98
C LYS A 368 0.37 -12.52 17.55
N LYS A 369 -0.62 -13.35 17.90
CA LYS A 369 -0.66 -14.76 17.51
C LYS A 369 -0.69 -14.94 15.99
N TYR A 370 -1.30 -14.01 15.25
CA TYR A 370 -1.44 -14.12 13.80
C TYR A 370 -0.09 -14.05 13.09
N MET A 371 0.87 -13.29 13.62
CA MET A 371 2.23 -13.20 13.06
C MET A 371 2.91 -14.57 12.95
N THR A 372 2.65 -15.47 13.90
CA THR A 372 3.26 -16.81 13.93
C THR A 372 2.34 -17.90 13.40
N GLN A 373 1.04 -17.84 13.70
CA GLN A 373 0.07 -18.88 13.39
C GLN A 373 -0.61 -18.68 12.02
N GLY A 374 -0.50 -17.49 11.43
CA GLY A 374 -1.31 -17.05 10.30
C GLY A 374 -2.65 -16.48 10.77
N ALA A 375 -3.36 -15.81 9.87
CA ALA A 375 -4.64 -15.15 10.17
C ALA A 375 -5.78 -16.14 10.44
N GLY A 376 -5.65 -17.39 9.99
CA GLY A 376 -6.68 -18.40 10.11
C GLY A 376 -7.78 -18.25 9.05
N LYS A 377 -9.00 -18.70 9.37
CA LYS A 377 -10.10 -18.71 8.39
C LYS A 377 -10.55 -17.28 8.05
N ALA A 378 -10.60 -16.98 6.76
CA ALA A 378 -11.11 -15.72 6.25
C ALA A 378 -12.63 -15.59 6.47
N PRO A 379 -13.11 -14.50 7.10
CA PRO A 379 -14.54 -14.32 7.40
C PRO A 379 -15.44 -14.03 6.19
N GLY A 380 -14.89 -13.44 5.12
CA GLY A 380 -15.65 -12.97 3.96
C GLY A 380 -16.66 -11.85 4.25
N PHE A 381 -17.50 -11.51 3.28
CA PHE A 381 -18.50 -10.44 3.42
C PHE A 381 -19.64 -10.78 4.40
N SER A 382 -19.85 -12.06 4.65
CA SER A 382 -20.87 -12.56 5.60
C SER A 382 -20.51 -12.32 7.08
N GLY A 383 -19.26 -11.96 7.38
CA GLY A 383 -18.83 -11.71 8.74
C GLY A 383 -19.53 -10.51 9.43
N SER A 384 -19.44 -10.47 10.75
CA SER A 384 -20.13 -9.50 11.62
C SER A 384 -19.53 -8.09 11.59
N GLY A 385 -18.32 -7.93 11.05
CA GLY A 385 -17.55 -6.69 11.11
C GLY A 385 -16.71 -6.56 12.37
N SER A 386 -15.80 -5.58 12.38
CA SER A 386 -14.78 -5.43 13.43
C SER A 386 -14.96 -4.21 14.33
N MET A 387 -15.79 -3.23 13.94
CA MET A 387 -15.70 -1.87 14.46
C MET A 387 -15.71 -1.75 16.00
N ASN A 388 -16.40 -2.66 16.71
CA ASN A 388 -16.38 -2.78 18.18
C ASN A 388 -16.29 -4.24 18.67
N ALA A 389 -15.80 -5.17 17.83
CA ALA A 389 -15.94 -6.61 18.09
C ALA A 389 -14.71 -7.26 18.75
N GLY A 390 -13.57 -6.56 18.79
CA GLY A 390 -12.30 -7.09 19.26
C GLY A 390 -11.71 -6.36 20.47
N THR A 391 -10.54 -6.84 20.89
CA THR A 391 -9.68 -6.19 21.88
C THR A 391 -8.82 -5.14 21.17
N ALA A 392 -8.97 -3.87 21.59
CA ALA A 392 -8.18 -2.76 21.09
C ALA A 392 -6.74 -2.79 21.64
N SER A 393 -5.88 -1.96 21.05
CA SER A 393 -4.56 -1.70 21.61
C SER A 393 -4.65 -1.00 22.97
N THR A 394 -3.79 -1.38 23.91
CA THR A 394 -3.74 -0.84 25.27
C THR A 394 -2.42 -0.17 25.61
N SER A 395 -1.48 -0.10 24.66
CA SER A 395 -0.14 0.44 24.87
C SER A 395 0.43 1.09 23.62
N THR A 396 1.50 1.87 23.80
CA THR A 396 2.27 2.47 22.71
C THR A 396 3.32 1.49 22.20
N ALA A 397 3.50 1.42 20.90
CA ALA A 397 4.53 0.62 20.27
C ALA A 397 5.94 1.12 20.66
N THR A 398 6.88 0.20 20.82
CA THR A 398 8.30 0.58 20.88
C THR A 398 8.79 0.79 19.45
N PRO A 399 9.60 1.83 19.16
CA PRO A 399 10.19 2.02 17.84
C PRO A 399 10.91 0.75 17.36
N GLY A 400 10.71 0.32 16.12
CA GLY A 400 11.27 -0.91 15.60
C GLY A 400 10.48 -2.20 15.89
N SER A 401 9.40 -2.15 16.68
CA SER A 401 8.66 -3.36 17.11
C SER A 401 7.89 -4.07 15.99
N GLY A 402 7.72 -3.43 14.84
CA GLY A 402 7.19 -4.03 13.61
C GLY A 402 8.24 -4.79 12.79
N SER A 403 9.52 -4.72 13.17
CA SER A 403 10.57 -5.50 12.52
C SER A 403 10.34 -7.00 12.72
N ALA A 404 10.55 -7.80 11.68
CA ALA A 404 10.47 -9.24 11.81
C ALA A 404 11.60 -9.73 12.74
N THR A 405 11.26 -10.47 13.79
CA THR A 405 12.27 -11.15 14.61
C THR A 405 12.80 -12.33 13.80
N SER A 406 14.09 -12.30 13.46
CA SER A 406 14.76 -13.40 12.78
C SER A 406 14.67 -14.65 13.66
N SER A 407 13.82 -15.59 13.27
CA SER A 407 13.77 -16.92 13.88
C SER A 407 14.92 -17.76 13.35
N SER A 408 16.09 -17.70 14.01
CA SER A 408 17.09 -18.78 13.94
C SER A 408 17.94 -18.85 15.20
N SER A 409 17.43 -19.55 16.21
CA SER A 409 18.27 -20.11 17.27
C SER A 409 18.86 -21.44 16.78
N SER A 410 20.11 -21.43 16.37
CA SER A 410 20.95 -22.63 16.41
C SER A 410 22.27 -22.31 17.11
N SER A 411 22.48 -23.01 18.20
CA SER A 411 23.61 -22.92 19.13
C SER A 411 24.88 -23.53 18.55
N GLY A 412 26.01 -22.82 18.68
CA GLY A 412 27.34 -23.38 18.42
C GLY A 412 28.44 -22.53 19.07
N SER A 413 29.03 -23.04 20.14
CA SER A 413 30.16 -22.46 20.89
C SER A 413 31.49 -22.63 20.15
N GLY A 414 32.40 -21.65 20.29
CA GLY A 414 33.82 -21.94 20.54
C GLY A 414 34.89 -21.39 19.58
N SER A 415 35.46 -20.24 19.99
CA SER A 415 36.88 -19.87 19.99
C SER A 415 37.69 -19.64 18.70
N SER A 416 38.01 -18.35 18.53
CA SER A 416 39.26 -17.68 18.08
C SER A 416 40.36 -18.45 17.32
N GLY A 417 40.76 -17.86 16.17
CA GLY A 417 42.05 -18.15 15.54
C GLY A 417 42.18 -17.60 14.12
N THR A 418 42.53 -16.32 14.02
CA THR A 418 43.28 -15.57 12.98
C THR A 418 43.14 -15.90 11.48
N SER A 419 42.91 -14.80 10.75
CA SER A 419 42.74 -14.59 9.31
C SER A 419 43.86 -15.08 8.38
N THR A 420 43.44 -15.61 7.23
CA THR A 420 43.97 -15.26 5.90
C THR A 420 42.79 -15.16 4.92
N GLY A 421 42.67 -14.02 4.23
CA GLY A 421 41.47 -13.65 3.50
C GLY A 421 41.38 -14.10 2.05
N SER A 422 40.17 -13.95 1.52
CA SER A 422 39.92 -13.54 0.13
C SER A 422 38.48 -13.00 0.02
N ALA A 423 38.33 -11.93 -0.74
CA ALA A 423 37.16 -11.06 -0.82
C ALA A 423 35.91 -11.70 -1.42
N GLY A 424 34.75 -11.29 -0.89
CA GLY A 424 33.40 -11.52 -1.42
C GLY A 424 32.39 -10.73 -0.57
N ALA A 425 31.54 -9.94 -1.23
CA ALA A 425 30.78 -8.81 -0.68
C ALA A 425 29.64 -9.17 0.30
N ALA A 426 29.56 -8.44 1.43
CA ALA A 426 28.36 -7.81 2.03
C ALA A 426 28.58 -7.44 3.52
N ALA A 427 27.96 -6.32 3.93
CA ALA A 427 27.62 -5.84 5.30
C ALA A 427 28.70 -5.28 6.27
N GLY A 428 28.54 -3.99 6.62
CA GLY A 428 28.32 -3.55 8.01
C GLY A 428 29.47 -2.99 8.87
N LEU A 429 29.43 -1.67 9.10
CA LEU A 429 29.62 -0.95 10.39
C LEU A 429 31.00 -0.91 11.10
N GLN A 430 31.56 0.30 11.29
CA GLN A 430 31.63 1.07 12.55
C GLN A 430 32.80 2.08 12.59
N ALA A 431 32.57 3.19 13.32
CA ALA A 431 33.47 4.33 13.52
C ALA A 431 34.76 3.99 14.28
N PRO A 432 35.84 4.78 14.15
CA PRO A 432 36.99 4.65 15.04
C PRO A 432 36.89 5.62 16.23
N ALA A 433 37.05 5.08 17.42
CA ALA A 433 37.56 5.79 18.58
C ALA A 433 39.10 5.72 18.56
N LEU A 434 39.78 6.84 18.83
CA LEU A 434 41.20 6.86 19.21
C LEU A 434 41.41 7.80 20.40
N THR A 435 42.23 7.31 21.32
CA THR A 435 42.44 7.74 22.71
C THR A 435 43.71 8.59 22.90
N MET A 436 43.59 9.64 23.72
CA MET A 436 44.55 10.26 24.68
C MET A 436 46.06 10.43 24.38
N THR A 437 46.47 11.71 24.19
CA THR A 437 47.56 12.54 24.83
C THR A 437 49.03 12.04 24.95
N PRO A 438 50.09 12.90 24.90
CA PRO A 438 50.33 13.99 25.87
C PRO A 438 50.96 15.32 25.36
N VAL A 439 50.98 16.30 26.28
CA VAL A 439 51.88 17.48 26.43
C VAL A 439 51.32 18.88 26.08
N LEU A 440 50.84 19.54 27.15
CA LEU A 440 51.19 20.91 27.59
C LEU A 440 51.64 21.92 26.53
N VAL A 441 50.79 22.92 26.22
CA VAL A 441 51.03 24.38 26.30
C VAL A 441 49.67 25.05 26.02
N GLY A 442 49.17 25.92 26.91
CA GLY A 442 48.02 26.80 26.57
C GLY A 442 46.98 27.07 27.65
N LEU A 443 47.31 26.92 28.93
CA LEU A 443 46.48 27.33 30.06
C LEU A 443 46.59 28.87 30.24
N VAL A 444 46.01 29.68 29.34
CA VAL A 444 45.98 31.17 29.46
C VAL A 444 44.70 31.87 28.93
N THR A 445 43.74 31.24 28.26
CA THR A 445 42.59 31.98 27.66
C THR A 445 41.21 31.77 28.30
N VAL A 446 41.14 31.31 29.56
CA VAL A 446 39.88 31.24 30.33
C VAL A 446 39.77 32.35 31.41
N LEU A 447 40.69 33.31 31.45
CA LEU A 447 40.66 34.43 32.41
C LEU A 447 41.00 35.76 31.74
N SER A 448 40.16 36.21 30.81
CA SER A 448 40.04 37.58 30.25
C SER A 448 39.03 37.48 29.10
N THR A 449 37.72 37.61 29.30
CA THR A 449 37.03 38.90 29.30
C THR A 449 35.68 38.79 30.01
N MET A 450 35.70 38.70 31.34
CA MET A 450 34.72 39.44 32.14
C MET A 450 35.24 40.88 32.24
N PHE A 451 34.97 41.70 31.23
CA PHE A 451 34.98 43.18 31.27
C PHE A 451 34.61 43.67 29.86
N GLY A 452 33.32 43.78 29.59
CA GLY A 452 32.82 44.21 28.27
C GLY A 452 31.33 44.53 28.25
N ALA A 453 30.75 44.87 29.41
CA ALA A 453 29.49 45.56 29.50
C ALA A 453 29.78 46.88 30.24
N GLY A 454 29.76 48.00 29.51
CA GLY A 454 29.89 49.32 30.10
C GLY A 454 30.53 50.36 29.17
N LEU A 455 29.66 51.22 28.61
CA LEU A 455 29.94 52.53 28.01
C LEU A 455 30.64 52.57 26.64
N ILE A 456 29.92 53.08 25.63
CA ILE A 456 30.02 54.49 25.21
C ILE A 456 28.71 54.91 24.52
N LEU A 457 28.09 55.93 25.11
CA LEU A 457 27.11 56.85 24.52
C LEU A 457 27.84 57.83 23.58
N VAL A 458 27.34 58.01 22.36
CA VAL A 458 26.90 59.30 21.78
C VAL A 458 25.67 59.03 20.93
#